data_AF-A0A9E7E9D2-F1
#
_entry.id   AF-A0A9E7E9D2-F1
#
_cell.length_a   1.000
_cell.length_b   1.000
_cell.length_c   1.000
_cell.angle_alpha   90.00
_cell.angle_beta   90.00
_cell.angle_gamma   90.00
#
_symmetry.space_group_name_H-M   'P 1'
#
loop_
_entity.id
_entity.type
_entity.pdbx_description
1 polymer ?
#
loop_
_entity_poly.entity_id
_entity_poly.type
_entity_poly.pdbx_seq_one_letter_code
_entity_poly.pdbx_strand_id
1 'polypeptide(L)'
;MFAAEERKRRGVVLYPSPGMGHLVSMVELGKLFVLHGMAVTVVTVDPPYNTGSTAAFIARASAANPSITFHRLPPVTLPPNPSPLREALAFDLLRLSNANLLNFLRDAAPRAIVVDMFCSFALDVAAELCIPCYTFFTSGASVLATFFYIPTLHSTTVKSFRELGSAPMLVPGIPPLPADHMLLPMLDREDEAYKGFLHVCSRLPDAHGIIVNTFDALEPRALEAIAAGLCVTDGRATPPIYSIGPLITSDGREKANRAECFAWLDAQPRHSVVFLCFGSLGLFTAAQLKEMAAGLERSGQRFLWVVRSPPSEDPAKRYERPPEPDLDELLPEGFLERTRERGLVVKSWAPQVEVLSHDSVGGFVTHCGWNSVLEAIVAEVPMVGWPLYAEQKMNKVFLTEEMRLAVAMDGYEGELVSAEEVEAKVRWLMESEGGRQLRKGRRR
;
A
#
# COMPACT_ATOMS: atom_id res chain seq x y z
N MET A 1 32.98 -18.40 21.02
CA MET A 1 33.24 -18.50 19.57
C MET A 1 32.21 -19.38 18.89
N PHE A 2 32.07 -20.66 19.29
CA PHE A 2 31.04 -21.59 18.78
C PHE A 2 29.60 -21.05 18.81
N ALA A 3 29.11 -20.50 19.93
CA ALA A 3 27.75 -19.94 20.00
C ALA A 3 27.52 -18.72 19.07
N ALA A 4 28.57 -17.97 18.73
CA ALA A 4 28.48 -16.83 17.80
C ALA A 4 28.50 -17.29 16.32
N GLU A 5 29.24 -18.37 16.01
CA GLU A 5 29.20 -19.04 14.70
C GLU A 5 27.89 -19.81 14.47
N GLU A 6 27.32 -20.41 15.51
CA GLU A 6 26.02 -21.09 15.45
C GLU A 6 24.88 -20.08 15.30
N ARG A 7 24.99 -18.88 15.91
CA ARG A 7 24.09 -17.75 15.69
C ARG A 7 24.21 -17.15 14.28
N LYS A 8 25.39 -17.23 13.66
CA LYS A 8 25.61 -16.87 12.23
C LYS A 8 24.93 -17.84 11.25
N ARG A 9 24.60 -19.07 11.67
CA ARG A 9 23.87 -20.06 10.86
C ARG A 9 22.34 -19.95 10.97
N ARG A 10 21.81 -19.16 11.91
CA ARG A 10 20.35 -19.01 12.14
C ARG A 10 19.78 -17.92 11.24
N GLY A 11 18.75 -18.26 10.47
CA GLY A 11 18.08 -17.35 9.54
C GLY A 11 17.22 -16.29 10.22
N VAL A 12 16.67 -15.40 9.40
CA VAL A 12 15.59 -14.46 9.78
C VAL A 12 14.26 -15.04 9.35
N VAL A 13 13.26 -14.96 10.22
CA VAL A 13 11.88 -15.26 9.86
C VAL A 13 11.15 -13.97 9.50
N LEU A 14 10.41 -13.99 8.39
CA LEU A 14 9.56 -12.89 7.97
C LEU A 14 8.10 -13.34 8.04
N TYR A 15 7.24 -12.56 8.68
CA TYR A 15 5.84 -12.92 8.91
C TYR A 15 4.91 -11.85 8.34
N PRO A 16 4.61 -11.90 7.03
CA PRO A 16 3.65 -10.99 6.39
C PRO A 16 2.21 -11.33 6.76
N SER A 17 1.37 -10.29 6.87
CA SER A 17 -0.07 -10.46 6.92
C SER A 17 -0.64 -10.87 5.55
N PRO A 18 -1.88 -11.41 5.49
CA PRO A 18 -2.50 -11.76 4.23
C PRO A 18 -2.68 -10.56 3.29
N GLY A 19 -2.30 -10.74 2.03
CA GLY A 19 -2.42 -9.71 0.99
C GLY A 19 -1.19 -9.67 0.10
N MET A 20 -1.41 -9.55 -1.21
CA MET A 20 -0.31 -9.50 -2.17
C MET A 20 0.67 -8.35 -1.89
N GLY A 21 0.19 -7.18 -1.46
CA GLY A 21 1.06 -6.04 -1.11
C GLY A 21 2.05 -6.39 0.01
N HIS A 22 1.56 -6.93 1.12
CA HIS A 22 2.36 -7.30 2.29
C HIS A 22 3.39 -8.39 1.97
N LEU A 23 2.95 -9.48 1.31
CA LEU A 23 3.82 -10.58 0.93
C LEU A 23 4.95 -10.12 0.00
N VAL A 24 4.62 -9.26 -0.97
CA VAL A 24 5.58 -8.70 -1.92
C VAL A 24 6.63 -7.87 -1.22
N SER A 25 6.21 -6.88 -0.43
CA SER A 25 7.14 -6.00 0.26
C SER A 25 8.04 -6.79 1.20
N MET A 26 7.48 -7.82 1.86
CA MET A 26 8.24 -8.70 2.75
C MET A 26 9.28 -9.56 1.99
N VAL A 27 8.96 -10.04 0.79
CA VAL A 27 9.92 -10.77 -0.06
C VAL A 27 11.04 -9.85 -0.54
N GLU A 28 10.74 -8.60 -0.94
CA GLU A 28 11.77 -7.63 -1.31
C GLU A 28 12.69 -7.31 -0.12
N LEU A 29 12.15 -7.20 1.09
CA LEU A 29 12.96 -7.07 2.31
C LEU A 29 13.82 -8.32 2.54
N GLY A 30 13.26 -9.50 2.31
CA GLY A 30 13.99 -10.77 2.36
C GLY A 30 15.16 -10.82 1.39
N LYS A 31 15.01 -10.29 0.17
CA LYS A 31 16.12 -10.19 -0.79
C LYS A 31 17.26 -9.33 -0.25
N LEU A 32 16.96 -8.20 0.40
CA LEU A 32 17.98 -7.39 1.07
C LEU A 32 18.71 -8.17 2.17
N PHE A 33 18.00 -8.99 2.93
CA PHE A 33 18.64 -9.84 3.94
C PHE A 33 19.55 -10.91 3.31
N VAL A 34 19.10 -11.56 2.23
CA VAL A 34 19.91 -12.52 1.49
C VAL A 34 21.19 -11.88 0.94
N LEU A 35 21.11 -10.65 0.41
CA LEU A 35 22.29 -9.89 -0.06
C LEU A 35 23.33 -9.67 1.05
N HIS A 36 22.90 -9.64 2.32
CA HIS A 36 23.77 -9.53 3.49
C HIS A 36 24.15 -10.88 4.11
N GLY A 37 23.96 -11.98 3.38
CA GLY A 37 24.38 -13.33 3.78
C GLY A 37 23.47 -13.99 4.82
N MET A 38 22.22 -13.54 4.96
CA MET A 38 21.24 -14.14 5.86
C MET A 38 20.30 -15.10 5.12
N ALA A 39 20.13 -16.31 5.65
CA ALA A 39 19.05 -17.19 5.24
C ALA A 39 17.69 -16.61 5.67
N VAL A 40 16.67 -16.75 4.82
CA VAL A 40 15.34 -16.17 5.07
C VAL A 40 14.26 -17.25 4.95
N THR A 41 13.35 -17.26 5.91
CA THR A 41 12.09 -18.02 5.81
C THR A 41 10.91 -17.07 5.93
N VAL A 42 10.06 -17.04 4.90
CA VAL A 42 8.80 -16.30 4.90
C VAL A 42 7.71 -17.24 5.39
N VAL A 43 7.08 -16.89 6.51
CA VAL A 43 5.99 -17.67 7.12
C VAL A 43 4.66 -17.09 6.66
N THR A 44 3.82 -17.90 6.03
CA THR A 44 2.53 -17.47 5.47
C THR A 44 1.36 -18.13 6.18
N VAL A 45 0.27 -17.40 6.34
CA VAL A 45 -1.05 -17.90 6.75
C VAL A 45 -2.03 -17.78 5.59
N ASP A 46 -2.98 -18.70 5.48
CA ASP A 46 -4.04 -18.55 4.48
C ASP A 46 -5.20 -17.74 5.05
N PRO A 47 -5.60 -16.65 4.38
CA PRO A 47 -6.78 -15.94 4.79
C PRO A 47 -8.05 -16.75 4.50
N PRO A 48 -9.08 -16.64 5.34
CA PRO A 48 -10.42 -17.19 5.07
C PRO A 48 -11.18 -16.40 3.99
N TYR A 49 -10.59 -15.29 3.52
CA TYR A 49 -11.14 -14.38 2.53
C TYR A 49 -10.17 -14.27 1.35
N ASN A 50 -10.71 -14.02 0.16
CA ASN A 50 -9.87 -13.98 -1.03
C ASN A 50 -9.00 -12.71 -1.05
N THR A 51 -7.68 -12.92 -1.12
CA THR A 51 -6.63 -11.89 -1.26
C THR A 51 -5.89 -11.98 -2.59
N GLY A 52 -6.42 -12.78 -3.52
CA GLY A 52 -5.71 -13.30 -4.69
C GLY A 52 -4.89 -14.54 -4.34
N SER A 53 -4.51 -15.30 -5.37
CA SER A 53 -3.59 -16.43 -5.21
C SER A 53 -2.16 -15.91 -5.06
N THR A 54 -1.50 -16.27 -3.96
CA THR A 54 -0.07 -16.00 -3.72
C THR A 54 0.82 -17.08 -4.32
N ALA A 55 0.27 -18.24 -4.70
CA ALA A 55 1.03 -19.43 -5.08
C ALA A 55 1.97 -19.19 -6.26
N ALA A 56 1.49 -18.53 -7.33
CA ALA A 56 2.30 -18.22 -8.50
C ALA A 56 3.45 -17.24 -8.16
N PHE A 57 3.19 -16.30 -7.25
CA PHE A 57 4.23 -15.38 -6.78
C PHE A 57 5.28 -16.11 -5.93
N ILE A 58 4.85 -16.93 -4.96
CA ILE A 58 5.73 -17.71 -4.09
C ILE A 58 6.61 -18.67 -4.90
N ALA A 59 6.05 -19.37 -5.89
CA ALA A 59 6.79 -20.28 -6.76
C ALA A 59 7.90 -19.53 -7.53
N ARG A 60 7.58 -18.36 -8.10
CA ARG A 60 8.57 -17.53 -8.79
C ARG A 60 9.62 -16.97 -7.84
N ALA A 61 9.22 -16.46 -6.67
CA ALA A 61 10.13 -15.90 -5.69
C ALA A 61 11.13 -16.96 -5.20
N SER A 62 10.64 -18.17 -4.90
CA SER A 62 11.48 -19.33 -4.53
C SER A 62 12.45 -19.70 -5.66
N ALA A 63 11.99 -19.73 -6.92
CA ALA A 63 12.83 -20.09 -8.06
C ALA A 63 13.91 -19.05 -8.35
N ALA A 64 13.59 -17.76 -8.23
CA ALA A 64 14.52 -16.66 -8.46
C ALA A 64 15.50 -16.46 -7.28
N ASN A 65 15.10 -16.81 -6.06
CA ASN A 65 15.88 -16.59 -4.85
C ASN A 65 15.89 -17.86 -3.96
N PRO A 66 16.72 -18.87 -4.27
CA PRO A 66 16.73 -20.14 -3.52
C PRO A 66 17.10 -20.02 -2.04
N SER A 67 17.66 -18.89 -1.60
CA SER A 67 17.96 -18.59 -0.18
C SER A 67 16.75 -18.07 0.60
N ILE A 68 15.63 -17.80 -0.07
CA ILE A 68 14.34 -17.46 0.52
C ILE A 68 13.46 -18.71 0.46
N THR A 69 13.10 -19.22 1.62
CA THR A 69 12.19 -20.37 1.77
C THR A 69 10.82 -19.88 2.25
N PHE A 70 9.78 -20.67 2.00
CA PHE A 70 8.42 -20.36 2.43
C PHE A 70 7.89 -21.49 3.32
N HIS A 71 7.27 -21.12 4.43
CA HIS A 71 6.62 -22.05 5.36
C HIS A 71 5.17 -21.63 5.57
N ARG A 72 4.24 -22.54 5.31
CA ARG A 72 2.81 -22.30 5.49
C ARG A 72 2.39 -22.84 6.85
N LEU A 73 1.85 -21.96 7.71
CA LEU A 73 1.31 -22.40 9.00
C LEU A 73 0.05 -23.25 8.80
N PRO A 74 -0.23 -24.21 9.70
CA PRO A 74 -1.49 -24.92 9.72
C PRO A 74 -2.68 -23.96 9.81
N PRO A 75 -3.80 -24.28 9.14
CA PRO A 75 -5.00 -23.44 9.17
C PRO A 75 -5.60 -23.39 10.58
N VAL A 76 -6.32 -22.31 10.87
CA VAL A 76 -7.05 -22.11 12.13
C VAL A 76 -8.53 -21.85 11.85
N THR A 77 -9.39 -22.25 12.77
CA THR A 77 -10.83 -21.97 12.70
C THR A 77 -11.10 -20.60 13.30
N LEU A 78 -11.76 -19.72 12.55
CA LEU A 78 -12.14 -18.41 13.04
C LEU A 78 -13.51 -18.43 13.72
N PRO A 79 -13.67 -17.72 14.85
CA PRO A 79 -14.99 -17.48 15.41
C PRO A 79 -15.79 -16.53 14.49
N PRO A 80 -17.13 -16.50 14.62
CA PRO A 80 -17.93 -15.45 14.02
C PRO A 80 -17.43 -14.07 14.48
N ASN A 81 -17.27 -13.14 13.55
CA ASN A 81 -16.88 -11.77 13.84
C ASN A 81 -18.02 -10.82 13.41
N PRO A 82 -18.48 -9.91 14.28
CA PRO A 82 -19.58 -8.99 13.97
C PRO A 82 -19.18 -7.89 12.98
N SER A 83 -17.89 -7.61 12.81
CA SER A 83 -17.42 -6.58 11.88
C SER A 83 -17.53 -7.07 10.43
N PRO A 84 -18.04 -6.24 9.51
CA PRO A 84 -18.05 -6.57 8.08
C PRO A 84 -16.68 -6.35 7.41
N LEU A 85 -15.70 -5.82 8.14
CA LEU A 85 -14.39 -5.41 7.62
C LEU A 85 -13.41 -6.59 7.65
N ARG A 86 -12.59 -6.70 6.59
CA ARG A 86 -11.63 -7.81 6.46
C ARG A 86 -10.51 -7.74 7.49
N GLU A 87 -10.17 -6.53 7.94
CA GLU A 87 -9.11 -6.26 8.89
C GLU A 87 -9.41 -6.89 10.25
N ALA A 88 -10.67 -6.86 10.71
CA ALA A 88 -11.09 -7.56 11.93
C ALA A 88 -10.81 -9.08 11.83
N LEU A 89 -11.21 -9.69 10.70
CA LEU A 89 -10.94 -11.10 10.42
C LEU A 89 -9.44 -11.39 10.29
N ALA A 90 -8.66 -10.47 9.73
CA ALA A 90 -7.21 -10.58 9.62
C ALA A 90 -6.55 -10.62 11.00
N PHE A 91 -6.96 -9.73 11.92
CA PHE A 91 -6.45 -9.70 13.28
C PHE A 91 -6.77 -10.99 14.04
N ASP A 92 -8.00 -11.51 13.93
CA ASP A 92 -8.37 -12.78 14.53
C ASP A 92 -7.55 -13.94 13.97
N LEU A 93 -7.39 -14.01 12.64
CA LEU A 93 -6.57 -15.02 11.98
C LEU A 93 -5.14 -15.01 12.48
N LEU A 94 -4.49 -13.85 12.48
CA LEU A 94 -3.09 -13.71 12.88
C LEU A 94 -2.91 -14.04 14.36
N ARG A 95 -3.82 -13.56 15.22
CA ARG A 95 -3.83 -13.86 16.66
C ARG A 95 -4.01 -15.36 16.93
N LEU A 96 -4.94 -16.03 16.26
CA LEU A 96 -5.18 -17.46 16.44
C LEU A 96 -4.06 -18.32 15.82
N SER A 97 -3.39 -17.83 14.77
CA SER A 97 -2.24 -18.50 14.17
C SER A 97 -0.98 -18.45 15.04
N ASN A 98 -0.93 -17.61 16.08
CA ASN A 98 0.25 -17.45 16.92
C ASN A 98 0.66 -18.72 17.68
N ALA A 99 -0.27 -19.62 18.01
CA ALA A 99 0.08 -20.91 18.61
C ALA A 99 0.90 -21.77 17.63
N ASN A 100 0.54 -21.74 16.34
CA ASN A 100 1.29 -22.42 15.29
C ASN A 100 2.63 -21.74 15.01
N LEU A 101 2.64 -20.39 15.00
CA LEU A 101 3.86 -19.60 14.85
C LEU A 101 4.86 -19.89 15.98
N LEU A 102 4.39 -19.96 17.22
CA LEU A 102 5.19 -20.26 18.41
C LEU A 102 5.91 -21.61 18.28
N ASN A 103 5.18 -22.66 17.88
CA ASN A 103 5.76 -23.98 17.66
C ASN A 103 6.81 -23.95 16.54
N PHE A 104 6.49 -23.31 15.40
CA PHE A 104 7.43 -23.16 14.30
C PHE A 104 8.71 -22.42 14.73
N LEU A 105 8.58 -21.31 15.47
CA LEU A 105 9.73 -20.50 15.91
C LEU A 105 10.61 -21.23 16.94
N ARG A 106 10.04 -22.09 17.80
CA ARG A 106 10.84 -22.95 18.70
C ARG A 106 11.75 -23.87 17.91
N ASP A 107 11.22 -24.51 16.87
CA ASP A 107 11.96 -25.48 16.07
C ASP A 107 12.97 -24.78 15.14
N ALA A 108 12.56 -23.69 14.50
CA ALA A 108 13.41 -22.92 13.59
C ALA A 108 14.52 -22.14 14.33
N ALA A 109 14.26 -21.76 15.59
CA ALA A 109 15.14 -20.99 16.46
C ALA A 109 15.85 -19.81 15.74
N PRO A 110 15.12 -18.91 15.05
CA PRO A 110 15.72 -17.88 14.22
C PRO A 110 16.46 -16.83 15.05
N ARG A 111 17.34 -16.07 14.39
CA ARG A 111 18.09 -14.99 15.07
C ARG A 111 17.22 -13.76 15.37
N ALA A 112 16.16 -13.57 14.60
CA ALA A 112 15.19 -12.48 14.70
C ALA A 112 13.95 -12.84 13.88
N ILE A 113 12.82 -12.22 14.21
CA ILE A 113 11.61 -12.21 13.41
C ILE A 113 11.28 -10.77 12.99
N VAL A 114 10.86 -10.61 11.73
CA VAL A 114 10.27 -9.36 11.24
C VAL A 114 8.79 -9.62 10.96
N VAL A 115 7.92 -8.91 11.67
CA VAL A 115 6.47 -9.03 11.55
C VAL A 115 5.90 -7.86 10.76
N ASP A 116 4.91 -8.11 9.93
CA ASP A 116 4.15 -7.02 9.29
C ASP A 116 3.34 -6.21 10.32
N MET A 117 2.96 -4.97 9.99
CA MET A 117 2.22 -4.07 10.89
C MET A 117 0.91 -4.66 11.44
N PHE A 118 0.23 -5.56 10.72
CA PHE A 118 -0.99 -6.22 11.21
C PHE A 118 -0.71 -7.39 12.19
N CYS A 119 0.55 -7.83 12.28
CA CYS A 119 0.98 -9.00 13.03
C CYS A 119 1.46 -8.64 14.45
N SER A 120 1.01 -7.52 15.03
CA SER A 120 1.50 -7.02 16.33
C SER A 120 1.32 -8.04 17.47
N PHE A 121 0.32 -8.91 17.41
CA PHE A 121 0.12 -9.99 18.37
C PHE A 121 1.32 -10.96 18.43
N ALA A 122 2.11 -11.10 17.36
CA ALA A 122 3.29 -11.97 17.33
C ALA A 122 4.48 -11.41 18.15
N LEU A 123 4.40 -10.16 18.63
CA LEU A 123 5.38 -9.60 19.57
C LEU A 123 5.44 -10.45 20.86
N ASP A 124 4.29 -10.93 21.35
CA ASP A 124 4.22 -11.75 22.56
C ASP A 124 4.87 -13.14 22.36
N VAL A 125 4.68 -13.72 21.18
CA VAL A 125 5.32 -14.99 20.79
C VAL A 125 6.84 -14.84 20.77
N ALA A 126 7.33 -13.75 20.17
CA ALA A 126 8.77 -13.49 20.12
C ALA A 126 9.35 -13.22 21.52
N ALA A 127 8.60 -12.52 22.38
CA ALA A 127 8.99 -12.29 23.77
C ALA A 127 9.07 -13.60 24.58
N GLU A 128 8.11 -14.51 24.43
CA GLU A 128 8.12 -15.83 25.10
C GLU A 128 9.39 -16.63 24.75
N LEU A 129 9.84 -16.53 23.49
CA LEU A 129 11.02 -17.24 23.00
C LEU A 129 12.33 -16.44 23.14
N CYS A 130 12.28 -15.23 23.69
CA CYS A 130 13.41 -14.31 23.76
C CYS A 130 14.06 -14.04 22.38
N ILE A 131 13.25 -13.95 21.32
CA ILE A 131 13.68 -13.66 19.95
C ILE A 131 13.50 -12.16 19.69
N PRO A 132 14.51 -11.44 19.17
CA PRO A 132 14.34 -10.06 18.73
C PRO A 132 13.24 -9.94 17.67
N CYS A 133 12.26 -9.07 17.91
CA CYS A 133 11.12 -8.85 17.04
C CYS A 133 11.12 -7.42 16.50
N TYR A 134 11.13 -7.29 15.17
CA TYR A 134 11.06 -6.02 14.45
C TYR A 134 9.74 -5.92 13.72
N THR A 135 9.18 -4.71 13.61
CA THR A 135 7.98 -4.48 12.79
C THR A 135 8.40 -3.90 11.45
N PHE A 136 7.92 -4.48 10.35
CA PHE A 136 8.00 -3.86 9.04
C PHE A 136 6.70 -3.09 8.76
N PHE A 137 6.81 -1.78 8.72
CA PHE A 137 5.71 -0.86 8.49
C PHE A 137 5.68 -0.49 7.00
N THR A 138 4.75 -1.09 6.25
CA THR A 138 4.67 -1.00 4.79
C THR A 138 3.95 0.25 4.27
N SER A 139 3.94 1.33 5.06
CA SER A 139 3.46 2.68 4.70
C SER A 139 4.55 3.72 5.02
N GLY A 140 4.31 5.00 4.74
CA GLY A 140 5.24 6.09 5.03
C GLY A 140 5.39 6.43 6.52
N ALA A 141 6.45 7.17 6.86
CA ALA A 141 6.69 7.67 8.21
C ALA A 141 5.59 8.62 8.72
N SER A 142 4.92 9.35 7.83
CA SER A 142 3.80 10.24 8.22
C SER A 142 2.60 9.44 8.72
N VAL A 143 2.35 8.27 8.12
CA VAL A 143 1.33 7.33 8.60
C VAL A 143 1.80 6.66 9.90
N LEU A 144 3.09 6.33 10.02
CA LEU A 144 3.66 5.79 11.26
C LEU A 144 3.54 6.77 12.44
N ALA A 145 3.86 8.05 12.22
CA ALA A 145 3.69 9.12 13.21
C ALA A 145 2.23 9.21 13.67
N THR A 146 1.29 9.10 12.73
CA THR A 146 -0.14 9.02 13.04
C THR A 146 -0.44 7.82 13.93
N PHE A 147 0.01 6.61 13.54
CA PHE A 147 -0.25 5.37 14.27
C PHE A 147 0.31 5.41 15.70
N PHE A 148 1.51 5.96 15.90
CA PHE A 148 2.05 6.17 17.25
C PHE A 148 1.15 7.05 18.12
N TYR A 149 0.51 8.05 17.52
CA TYR A 149 -0.31 9.05 18.22
C TYR A 149 -1.79 8.65 18.39
N ILE A 150 -2.23 7.57 17.74
CA ILE A 150 -3.61 7.06 17.84
C ILE A 150 -4.04 6.75 19.29
N PRO A 151 -3.23 6.10 20.14
CA PRO A 151 -3.60 5.87 21.54
C PRO A 151 -3.89 7.17 22.29
N THR A 152 -3.12 8.23 22.02
CA THR A 152 -3.34 9.57 22.57
C THR A 152 -4.67 10.14 22.11
N LEU A 153 -4.93 10.12 20.79
CA LEU A 153 -6.21 10.58 20.23
C LEU A 153 -7.39 9.79 20.82
N HIS A 154 -7.30 8.47 20.88
CA HIS A 154 -8.32 7.62 21.47
C HIS A 154 -8.63 7.98 22.92
N SER A 155 -7.61 8.29 23.73
CA SER A 155 -7.78 8.63 25.16
C SER A 155 -8.38 10.02 25.39
N THR A 156 -8.25 10.93 24.42
CA THR A 156 -8.64 12.34 24.57
C THR A 156 -10.03 12.66 24.02
N THR A 157 -10.68 11.71 23.35
CA THR A 157 -12.05 11.85 22.85
C THR A 157 -12.86 10.58 23.05
N VAL A 158 -14.16 10.73 23.29
CA VAL A 158 -15.13 9.62 23.29
C VAL A 158 -15.80 9.42 21.92
N LYS A 159 -15.59 10.33 20.98
CA LYS A 159 -16.17 10.28 19.63
C LYS A 159 -15.37 9.38 18.70
N SER A 160 -16.03 8.80 17.72
CA SER A 160 -15.39 8.13 16.58
C SER A 160 -14.87 9.16 15.58
N PHE A 161 -13.86 8.80 14.77
CA PHE A 161 -13.34 9.73 13.76
C PHE A 161 -14.40 10.12 12.71
N ARG A 162 -15.35 9.22 12.39
CA ARG A 162 -16.51 9.55 11.54
C ARG A 162 -17.34 10.71 12.10
N GLU A 163 -17.58 10.72 13.40
CA GLU A 163 -18.40 11.74 14.07
C GLU A 163 -17.69 13.09 14.17
N LEU A 164 -16.36 13.09 14.08
CA LEU A 164 -15.56 14.31 14.00
C LEU A 164 -15.56 14.92 12.59
N GLY A 165 -15.94 14.14 11.56
CA GLY A 165 -15.98 14.59 10.17
C GLY A 165 -14.65 15.17 9.72
N SER A 166 -14.69 16.31 9.04
CA SER A 166 -13.49 16.95 8.51
C SER A 166 -12.74 17.82 9.54
N ALA A 167 -13.01 17.64 10.84
CA ALA A 167 -12.26 18.33 11.88
C ALA A 167 -10.76 18.00 11.78
N PRO A 168 -9.86 18.99 11.86
CA PRO A 168 -8.43 18.76 11.69
C PRO A 168 -7.87 18.03 12.90
N MET A 169 -7.29 16.86 12.68
CA MET A 169 -6.46 16.16 13.65
C MET A 169 -5.04 16.72 13.60
N LEU A 170 -4.53 17.07 14.77
CA LEU A 170 -3.18 17.59 14.95
C LEU A 170 -2.30 16.49 15.51
N VAL A 171 -1.46 15.92 14.65
CA VAL A 171 -0.47 14.91 15.00
C VAL A 171 0.92 15.53 14.85
N PRO A 172 1.85 15.34 15.81
CA PRO A 172 3.20 15.87 15.69
C PRO A 172 3.91 15.38 14.43
N GLY A 173 4.58 16.30 13.72
CA GLY A 173 5.42 15.97 12.56
C GLY A 173 4.69 15.86 11.22
N ILE A 174 3.36 16.03 11.17
CA ILE A 174 2.60 15.91 9.92
C ILE A 174 1.65 17.11 9.70
N PRO A 175 1.19 17.35 8.45
CA PRO A 175 0.14 18.35 8.16
C PRO A 175 -1.19 17.99 8.85
N PRO A 176 -2.07 18.98 9.12
CA PRO A 176 -3.41 18.72 9.64
C PRO A 176 -4.17 17.71 8.77
N LEU A 177 -4.67 16.65 9.40
CA LEU A 177 -5.37 15.55 8.72
C LEU A 177 -6.86 15.59 9.09
N PRO A 178 -7.80 15.69 8.14
CA PRO A 178 -9.23 15.53 8.44
C PRO A 178 -9.52 14.19 9.12
N ALA A 179 -10.34 14.17 10.18
CA ALA A 179 -10.59 12.94 10.93
C ALA A 179 -11.27 11.84 10.07
N ASP A 180 -12.16 12.23 9.16
CA ASP A 180 -12.78 11.35 8.16
C ASP A 180 -11.84 10.87 7.03
N HIS A 181 -10.59 11.34 7.00
CA HIS A 181 -9.52 10.79 6.17
C HIS A 181 -8.77 9.62 6.83
N MET A 182 -9.09 9.28 8.08
CA MET A 182 -8.60 8.05 8.69
C MET A 182 -9.05 6.82 7.89
N LEU A 183 -8.24 5.76 7.91
CA LEU A 183 -8.58 4.51 7.24
C LEU A 183 -9.95 3.99 7.71
N LEU A 184 -10.72 3.40 6.79
CA LEU A 184 -12.10 2.97 7.02
C LEU A 184 -12.29 2.17 8.33
N PRO A 185 -11.44 1.18 8.66
CA PRO A 185 -11.50 0.47 9.94
C PRO A 185 -11.37 1.31 11.20
N MET A 186 -10.82 2.52 11.10
CA MET A 186 -10.64 3.42 12.22
C MET A 186 -11.77 4.44 12.38
N LEU A 187 -12.71 4.49 11.44
CA LEU A 187 -13.77 5.51 11.45
C LEU A 187 -14.83 5.29 12.54
N ASP A 188 -15.01 4.05 13.02
CA ASP A 188 -15.95 3.68 14.06
C ASP A 188 -15.20 3.03 15.22
N ARG A 189 -15.21 3.66 16.40
CA ARG A 189 -14.43 3.19 17.55
C ARG A 189 -14.98 1.92 18.20
N GLU A 190 -16.24 1.58 17.93
CA GLU A 190 -16.91 0.42 18.52
C GLU A 190 -16.69 -0.85 17.69
N ASP A 191 -16.28 -0.72 16.42
CA ASP A 191 -16.00 -1.83 15.51
C ASP A 191 -14.78 -2.65 15.96
N GLU A 192 -14.81 -3.96 15.74
CA GLU A 192 -13.72 -4.87 16.10
C GLU A 192 -12.43 -4.59 15.31
N ALA A 193 -12.55 -4.09 14.08
CA ALA A 193 -11.39 -3.69 13.28
C ALA A 193 -10.67 -2.49 13.92
N TYR A 194 -11.42 -1.52 14.46
CA TYR A 194 -10.84 -0.38 15.19
C TYR A 194 -10.05 -0.86 16.40
N LYS A 195 -10.63 -1.74 17.21
CA LYS A 195 -9.97 -2.31 18.40
C LYS A 195 -8.67 -3.02 18.03
N GLY A 196 -8.68 -3.77 16.92
CA GLY A 196 -7.48 -4.39 16.36
C GLY A 196 -6.41 -3.37 15.96
N PHE A 197 -6.77 -2.28 15.27
CA PHE A 197 -5.84 -1.20 14.93
C PHE A 197 -5.33 -0.45 16.16
N LEU A 198 -6.19 -0.17 17.14
CA LEU A 198 -5.78 0.45 18.40
C LEU A 198 -4.77 -0.44 19.14
N HIS A 199 -4.97 -1.76 19.13
CA HIS A 199 -4.00 -2.71 19.65
C HIS A 199 -2.67 -2.63 18.89
N VAL A 200 -2.68 -2.67 17.54
CA VAL A 200 -1.46 -2.47 16.73
C VAL A 200 -0.72 -1.20 17.13
N CYS A 201 -1.42 -0.06 17.14
CA CYS A 201 -0.86 1.25 17.46
C CYS A 201 -0.24 1.28 18.86
N SER A 202 -0.92 0.69 19.84
CA SER A 202 -0.47 0.62 21.24
C SER A 202 0.76 -0.29 21.42
N ARG A 203 0.96 -1.26 20.52
CA ARG A 203 2.08 -2.22 20.58
C ARG A 203 3.30 -1.80 19.75
N LEU A 204 3.18 -0.79 18.88
CA LEU A 204 4.33 -0.29 18.09
C LEU A 204 5.56 0.05 18.95
N PRO A 205 5.43 0.70 20.13
CA PRO A 205 6.59 0.99 20.97
C PRO A 205 7.30 -0.23 21.56
N ASP A 206 6.67 -1.41 21.52
CA ASP A 206 7.21 -2.63 22.13
C ASP A 206 8.12 -3.42 21.17
N ALA A 207 8.23 -2.99 19.90
CA ALA A 207 9.14 -3.59 18.93
C ALA A 207 10.60 -3.25 19.25
N HIS A 208 11.54 -4.16 18.93
CA HIS A 208 12.98 -3.87 19.05
C HIS A 208 13.47 -2.83 18.04
N GLY A 209 12.66 -2.59 17.00
CA GLY A 209 12.89 -1.59 15.98
C GLY A 209 11.81 -1.67 14.92
N ILE A 210 11.59 -0.57 14.22
CA ILE A 210 10.59 -0.47 13.15
C ILE A 210 11.32 -0.16 11.84
N ILE A 211 11.14 -1.05 10.87
CA ILE A 211 11.62 -0.87 9.50
C ILE A 211 10.52 -0.16 8.73
N VAL A 212 10.84 0.92 8.03
CA VAL A 212 9.86 1.74 7.30
C VAL A 212 10.29 1.87 5.86
N ASN A 213 9.34 1.68 4.93
CA ASN A 213 9.60 1.83 3.50
C ASN A 213 9.58 3.32 3.09
N THR A 214 10.53 4.09 3.58
CA THR A 214 10.74 5.51 3.28
C THR A 214 12.22 5.86 3.40
N PHE A 215 12.59 7.10 3.09
CA PHE A 215 13.95 7.63 3.27
C PHE A 215 13.92 9.03 3.89
N ASP A 216 14.99 9.42 4.56
CA ASP A 216 14.98 10.58 5.46
C ASP A 216 14.63 11.90 4.75
N ALA A 217 15.10 12.07 3.51
CA ALA A 217 14.79 13.26 2.72
C ALA A 217 13.33 13.32 2.22
N LEU A 218 12.60 12.20 2.21
CA LEU A 218 11.20 12.17 1.74
C LEU A 218 10.22 12.65 2.81
N GLU A 219 10.44 12.25 4.07
CA GLU A 219 9.53 12.51 5.19
C GLU A 219 10.26 13.07 6.43
N PRO A 220 11.07 14.14 6.29
CA PRO A 220 11.94 14.59 7.38
C PRO A 220 11.16 15.02 8.62
N ARG A 221 10.03 15.74 8.46
CA ARG A 221 9.24 16.25 9.59
C ARG A 221 8.64 15.13 10.43
N ALA A 222 8.10 14.09 9.78
CA ALA A 222 7.53 12.95 10.47
C ALA A 222 8.62 12.16 11.21
N LEU A 223 9.75 11.90 10.55
CA LEU A 223 10.88 11.18 11.14
C LEU A 223 11.50 11.94 12.32
N GLU A 224 11.68 13.26 12.20
CA GLU A 224 12.17 14.13 13.28
C GLU A 224 11.22 14.11 14.49
N ALA A 225 9.91 14.20 14.26
CA ALA A 225 8.92 14.16 15.35
C ALA A 225 8.88 12.81 16.06
N ILE A 226 8.97 11.71 15.30
CA ILE A 226 9.08 10.35 15.85
C ILE A 226 10.37 10.23 16.68
N ALA A 227 11.52 10.63 16.12
CA ALA A 227 12.82 10.56 16.81
C ALA A 227 12.88 11.42 18.07
N ALA A 228 12.18 12.56 18.09
CA ALA A 228 12.04 13.43 19.26
C ALA A 228 11.05 12.89 20.31
N GLY A 229 10.42 11.74 20.09
CA GLY A 229 9.47 11.13 21.02
C GLY A 229 8.13 11.86 21.11
N LEU A 230 7.82 12.74 20.14
CA LEU A 230 6.60 13.56 20.20
C LEU A 230 5.34 12.74 19.88
N CYS A 231 5.47 11.66 19.13
CA CYS A 231 4.34 10.84 18.69
C CYS A 231 3.94 9.77 19.73
N VAL A 232 4.79 9.43 20.71
CA VAL A 232 4.51 8.44 21.75
C VAL A 232 4.38 9.17 23.09
N THR A 233 3.14 9.37 23.57
CA THR A 233 2.89 10.28 24.71
C THR A 233 2.64 9.56 26.05
N ASP A 234 2.81 8.25 26.12
CA ASP A 234 2.53 7.44 27.32
C ASP A 234 3.78 7.17 28.18
N GLY A 235 4.89 7.84 27.88
CA GLY A 235 6.15 7.74 28.61
C GLY A 235 7.07 6.60 28.17
N ARG A 236 6.65 5.75 27.22
CA ARG A 236 7.53 4.76 26.60
C ARG A 236 8.52 5.42 25.64
N ALA A 237 9.70 4.81 25.49
CA ALA A 237 10.65 5.23 24.48
C ALA A 237 10.15 4.84 23.09
N THR A 238 10.39 5.72 22.11
CA THR A 238 10.18 5.38 20.71
C THR A 238 11.25 4.38 20.26
N PRO A 239 10.88 3.25 19.62
CA PRO A 239 11.84 2.28 19.14
C PRO A 239 12.68 2.85 17.98
N PRO A 240 13.89 2.33 17.75
CA PRO A 240 14.71 2.75 16.60
C PRO A 240 13.95 2.59 15.29
N ILE A 241 13.98 3.63 14.46
CA ILE A 241 13.37 3.65 13.13
C ILE A 241 14.46 3.41 12.09
N TYR A 242 14.23 2.46 11.18
CA TYR A 242 15.12 2.13 10.08
C TYR A 242 14.42 2.45 8.75
N SER A 243 14.71 3.63 8.21
CA SER A 243 14.31 4.05 6.86
C SER A 243 15.11 3.27 5.82
N ILE A 244 14.46 2.38 5.06
CA ILE A 244 15.13 1.50 4.06
C ILE A 244 14.64 1.70 2.63
N GLY A 245 13.76 2.69 2.42
CA GLY A 245 13.11 2.93 1.15
C GLY A 245 13.99 3.67 0.13
N PRO A 246 13.52 3.74 -1.13
CA PRO A 246 12.33 3.09 -1.65
C PRO A 246 12.58 1.60 -1.95
N LEU A 247 11.87 0.72 -1.24
CA LEU A 247 11.86 -0.72 -1.48
C LEU A 247 10.72 -1.02 -2.47
N ILE A 248 11.07 -1.05 -3.75
CA ILE A 248 10.17 -1.33 -4.87
C ILE A 248 10.53 -2.66 -5.55
N THR A 249 9.56 -3.28 -6.23
CA THR A 249 9.79 -4.52 -6.97
C THR A 249 10.71 -4.25 -8.17
N SER A 250 11.86 -4.94 -8.23
CA SER A 250 12.78 -4.90 -9.38
C SER A 250 12.38 -5.86 -10.50
N ASP A 251 11.58 -6.88 -10.16
CA ASP A 251 11.15 -7.90 -11.11
C ASP A 251 9.88 -7.45 -11.83
N GLY A 252 9.99 -7.22 -13.14
CA GLY A 252 8.86 -7.08 -14.06
C GLY A 252 7.96 -8.31 -13.94
N ARG A 253 6.86 -8.15 -13.19
CA ARG A 253 5.82 -9.19 -13.08
C ARG A 253 5.17 -9.38 -14.44
N GLU A 254 4.69 -10.60 -14.71
CA GLU A 254 3.82 -10.99 -15.83
C GLU A 254 4.03 -10.27 -17.17
N LYS A 255 4.48 -11.00 -18.19
CA LYS A 255 4.54 -10.51 -19.59
C LYS A 255 3.17 -10.14 -20.19
N ALA A 256 2.08 -10.33 -19.45
CA ALA A 256 0.74 -10.01 -19.92
C ALA A 256 0.63 -8.52 -20.25
N ASN A 257 0.17 -8.18 -21.45
CA ASN A 257 0.03 -6.81 -21.96
C ASN A 257 1.34 -6.00 -22.06
N ARG A 258 2.51 -6.53 -21.64
CA ARG A 258 3.78 -5.79 -21.68
C ARG A 258 4.16 -5.42 -23.12
N ALA A 259 4.13 -6.37 -24.04
CA ALA A 259 4.51 -6.12 -25.43
C ALA A 259 3.63 -5.04 -26.08
N GLU A 260 2.33 -5.08 -25.82
CA GLU A 260 1.35 -4.11 -26.31
C GLU A 260 1.55 -2.72 -25.70
N CYS A 261 1.68 -2.63 -24.37
CA CYS A 261 1.91 -1.37 -23.67
C CYS A 261 3.14 -0.64 -24.24
N PHE A 262 4.25 -1.37 -24.40
CA PHE A 262 5.51 -0.78 -24.83
C PHE A 262 5.50 -0.40 -26.30
N ALA A 263 4.96 -1.26 -27.18
CA ALA A 263 4.82 -0.92 -28.59
C ALA A 263 4.00 0.37 -28.79
N TRP A 264 2.96 0.58 -27.97
CA TRP A 264 2.16 1.79 -28.01
C TRP A 264 2.88 3.00 -27.39
N LEU A 265 3.53 2.84 -26.24
CA LEU A 265 4.25 3.91 -25.54
C LEU A 265 5.47 4.43 -26.33
N ASP A 266 6.20 3.53 -27.00
CA ASP A 266 7.36 3.84 -27.86
C ASP A 266 6.98 4.77 -29.02
N ALA A 267 5.72 4.72 -29.47
CA ALA A 267 5.20 5.57 -30.54
C ALA A 267 4.77 6.97 -30.05
N GLN A 268 4.78 7.23 -28.75
CA GLN A 268 4.31 8.50 -28.19
C GLN A 268 5.45 9.50 -27.96
N PRO A 269 5.18 10.81 -28.03
CA PRO A 269 6.16 11.82 -27.63
C PRO A 269 6.57 11.71 -26.15
N ARG A 270 7.77 12.16 -25.84
CA ARG A 270 8.30 12.22 -24.46
C ARG A 270 7.35 12.99 -23.54
N HIS A 271 7.11 12.46 -22.35
CA HIS A 271 6.27 13.04 -21.29
C HIS A 271 4.88 13.48 -21.74
N SER A 272 4.28 12.80 -22.72
CA SER A 272 2.98 13.15 -23.29
C SER A 272 1.83 12.26 -22.84
N VAL A 273 2.11 11.13 -22.19
CA VAL A 273 1.12 10.14 -21.76
C VAL A 273 0.82 10.31 -20.27
N VAL A 274 -0.48 10.38 -19.93
CA VAL A 274 -0.95 10.17 -18.56
C VAL A 274 -1.25 8.68 -18.33
N PHE A 275 -0.62 8.08 -17.33
CA PHE A 275 -0.91 6.72 -16.91
C PHE A 275 -2.00 6.72 -15.85
N LEU A 276 -3.00 5.85 -15.94
CA LEU A 276 -4.05 5.69 -14.94
C LEU A 276 -4.04 4.25 -14.40
N CYS A 277 -3.72 4.09 -13.12
CA CYS A 277 -3.75 2.81 -12.44
C CYS A 277 -4.05 2.95 -10.96
N PHE A 278 -4.97 2.11 -10.47
CA PHE A 278 -5.55 2.22 -9.13
C PHE A 278 -5.19 1.01 -8.25
N GLY A 279 -4.01 0.45 -8.49
CA GLY A 279 -3.46 -0.66 -7.71
C GLY A 279 -4.15 -2.00 -7.97
N SER A 280 -3.89 -2.95 -7.08
CA SER A 280 -4.38 -4.33 -7.24
C SER A 280 -5.81 -4.55 -6.75
N LEU A 281 -6.35 -3.64 -5.94
CA LEU A 281 -7.67 -3.76 -5.31
C LEU A 281 -8.61 -2.59 -5.62
N GLY A 282 -8.13 -1.51 -6.26
CA GLY A 282 -8.98 -0.38 -6.64
C GLY A 282 -9.95 -0.79 -7.73
N LEU A 283 -11.25 -0.62 -7.45
CA LEU A 283 -12.35 -0.90 -8.37
C LEU A 283 -13.27 0.33 -8.41
N PHE A 284 -13.88 0.56 -9.57
CA PHE A 284 -14.84 1.63 -9.79
C PHE A 284 -16.17 1.06 -10.26
N THR A 285 -17.26 1.77 -9.99
CA THR A 285 -18.57 1.45 -10.56
C THR A 285 -18.54 1.65 -12.09
N ALA A 286 -19.43 0.98 -12.82
CA ALA A 286 -19.57 1.19 -14.26
C ALA A 286 -19.88 2.66 -14.61
N ALA A 287 -20.67 3.34 -13.77
CA ALA A 287 -20.96 4.77 -13.92
C ALA A 287 -19.68 5.62 -13.83
N GLN A 288 -18.82 5.36 -12.83
CA GLN A 288 -17.56 6.07 -12.69
C GLN A 288 -16.59 5.81 -13.84
N LEU A 289 -16.52 4.57 -14.35
CA LEU A 289 -15.71 4.24 -15.53
C LEU A 289 -16.16 5.04 -16.77
N LYS A 290 -17.47 5.26 -16.94
CA LYS A 290 -18.02 6.08 -18.04
C LYS A 290 -17.63 7.56 -17.90
N GLU A 291 -17.70 8.13 -16.70
CA GLU A 291 -17.22 9.50 -16.46
C GLU A 291 -15.71 9.64 -16.70
N MET A 292 -14.92 8.67 -16.26
CA MET A 292 -13.48 8.64 -16.51
C MET A 292 -13.18 8.60 -18.01
N ALA A 293 -13.87 7.74 -18.76
CA ALA A 293 -13.73 7.65 -20.21
C ALA A 293 -14.10 8.98 -20.90
N ALA A 294 -15.24 9.58 -20.55
CA ALA A 294 -15.67 10.86 -21.10
C ALA A 294 -14.67 12.00 -20.79
N GLY A 295 -14.16 12.07 -19.55
CA GLY A 295 -13.18 13.07 -19.15
C GLY A 295 -11.83 12.89 -19.86
N LEU A 296 -11.36 11.65 -19.99
CA LEU A 296 -10.15 11.33 -20.76
C LEU A 296 -10.30 11.70 -22.23
N GLU A 297 -11.43 11.35 -22.84
CA GLU A 297 -11.73 11.67 -24.25
C GLU A 297 -11.69 13.18 -24.49
N ARG A 298 -12.35 13.96 -23.63
CA ARG A 298 -12.43 15.42 -23.67
C ARG A 298 -11.10 16.12 -23.40
N SER A 299 -10.27 15.55 -22.53
CA SER A 299 -8.97 16.13 -22.17
C SER A 299 -8.03 16.31 -23.36
N GLY A 300 -8.23 15.51 -24.43
CA GLY A 300 -7.35 15.47 -25.60
C GLY A 300 -5.95 14.93 -25.31
N GLN A 301 -5.64 14.58 -24.06
CA GLN A 301 -4.34 14.05 -23.67
C GLN A 301 -4.17 12.61 -24.15
N ARG A 302 -2.91 12.18 -24.27
CA ARG A 302 -2.63 10.77 -24.48
C ARG A 302 -2.72 10.04 -23.16
N PHE A 303 -3.30 8.84 -23.15
CA PHE A 303 -3.46 8.07 -21.92
C PHE A 303 -3.18 6.58 -22.09
N LEU A 304 -2.65 5.97 -21.05
CA LEU A 304 -2.65 4.52 -20.85
C LEU A 304 -3.47 4.23 -19.60
N TRP A 305 -4.57 3.49 -19.73
CA TRP A 305 -5.51 3.27 -18.64
C TRP A 305 -5.71 1.77 -18.35
N VAL A 306 -5.44 1.37 -17.12
CA VAL A 306 -5.73 0.01 -16.64
C VAL A 306 -7.18 -0.05 -16.14
N VAL A 307 -8.03 -0.80 -16.84
CA VAL A 307 -9.45 -0.99 -16.48
C VAL A 307 -9.65 -2.35 -15.80
N ARG A 308 -10.51 -2.39 -14.80
CA ARG A 308 -10.95 -3.60 -14.09
C ARG A 308 -12.47 -3.65 -14.08
N SER A 309 -13.02 -4.85 -14.01
CA SER A 309 -14.47 -5.03 -13.83
C SER A 309 -14.94 -4.36 -12.54
N PRO A 310 -16.14 -3.78 -12.53
CA PRO A 310 -16.75 -3.21 -11.33
C PRO A 310 -16.83 -4.22 -10.17
N PRO A 311 -16.95 -3.74 -8.92
CA PRO A 311 -17.20 -4.63 -7.79
C PRO A 311 -18.49 -5.42 -7.99
N SER A 312 -18.52 -6.67 -7.52
CA SER A 312 -19.73 -7.50 -7.59
C SER A 312 -20.85 -6.92 -6.73
N GLU A 313 -22.08 -6.96 -7.24
CA GLU A 313 -23.29 -6.62 -6.47
C GLU A 313 -23.66 -7.69 -5.43
N ASP A 314 -23.13 -8.91 -5.57
CA ASP A 314 -23.31 -9.99 -4.60
C ASP A 314 -22.37 -9.80 -3.41
N PRO A 315 -22.88 -9.53 -2.19
CA PRO A 315 -22.04 -9.33 -1.01
C PRO A 315 -21.15 -10.53 -0.69
N ALA A 316 -21.57 -11.75 -1.04
CA ALA A 316 -20.78 -12.95 -0.83
C ALA A 316 -19.55 -13.01 -1.74
N LYS A 317 -19.63 -12.36 -2.91
CA LYS A 317 -18.55 -12.28 -3.91
C LYS A 317 -17.77 -10.99 -3.87
N ARG A 318 -18.09 -10.08 -2.95
CA ARG A 318 -17.40 -8.79 -2.77
C ARG A 318 -15.88 -8.92 -2.72
N TYR A 319 -15.40 -10.07 -2.26
CA TYR A 319 -13.98 -10.33 -2.03
C TYR A 319 -13.34 -11.22 -3.10
N GLU A 320 -14.13 -11.75 -4.04
CA GLU A 320 -13.62 -12.52 -5.17
C GLU A 320 -12.84 -11.62 -6.15
N ARG A 321 -11.89 -12.23 -6.87
CA ARG A 321 -11.20 -11.52 -7.97
C ARG A 321 -12.26 -11.21 -9.04
N PRO A 322 -12.43 -9.93 -9.43
CA PRO A 322 -13.35 -9.62 -10.51
C PRO A 322 -12.96 -10.35 -11.80
N PRO A 323 -13.94 -10.73 -12.64
CA PRO A 323 -13.65 -11.30 -13.95
C PRO A 323 -12.88 -10.30 -14.81
N GLU A 324 -12.33 -10.78 -15.92
CA GLU A 324 -11.72 -9.89 -16.92
C GLU A 324 -12.77 -8.91 -17.46
N PRO A 325 -12.45 -7.61 -17.62
CA PRO A 325 -13.43 -6.62 -18.04
C PRO A 325 -13.85 -6.77 -19.49
N ASP A 326 -15.15 -6.65 -19.72
CA ASP A 326 -15.73 -6.35 -21.02
C ASP A 326 -15.67 -4.83 -21.24
N LEU A 327 -14.77 -4.37 -22.12
CA LEU A 327 -14.57 -2.95 -22.34
C LEU A 327 -15.69 -2.34 -23.18
N ASP A 328 -16.37 -3.12 -24.01
CA ASP A 328 -17.46 -2.63 -24.86
C ASP A 328 -18.72 -2.35 -24.03
N GLU A 329 -18.92 -3.12 -22.95
CA GLU A 329 -20.01 -2.88 -21.98
C GLU A 329 -19.68 -1.73 -21.00
N LEU A 330 -18.43 -1.67 -20.53
CA LEU A 330 -18.03 -0.75 -19.46
C LEU A 330 -17.75 0.67 -19.93
N LEU A 331 -17.39 0.86 -21.20
CA LEU A 331 -17.00 2.15 -21.75
C LEU A 331 -18.12 2.73 -22.64
N PRO A 332 -18.16 4.05 -22.86
CA PRO A 332 -19.10 4.64 -23.80
C PRO A 332 -18.94 4.05 -25.21
N GLU A 333 -20.05 3.85 -25.91
CA GLU A 333 -20.06 3.28 -27.26
C GLU A 333 -19.06 4.00 -28.18
N GLY A 334 -18.20 3.24 -28.85
CA GLY A 334 -17.18 3.76 -29.78
C GLY A 334 -16.00 4.49 -29.13
N PHE A 335 -15.89 4.54 -27.80
CA PHE A 335 -14.80 5.22 -27.09
C PHE A 335 -13.41 4.71 -27.52
N LEU A 336 -13.23 3.39 -27.61
CA LEU A 336 -11.96 2.79 -28.01
C LEU A 336 -11.54 3.24 -29.41
N GLU A 337 -12.47 3.24 -30.38
CA GLU A 337 -12.19 3.69 -31.74
C GLU A 337 -11.90 5.20 -31.82
N ARG A 338 -12.69 6.04 -31.14
CA ARG A 338 -12.49 7.50 -31.13
C ARG A 338 -11.19 7.92 -30.46
N THR A 339 -10.63 7.09 -29.58
CA THR A 339 -9.41 7.37 -28.83
C THR A 339 -8.19 6.60 -29.29
N ARG A 340 -8.29 5.63 -30.21
CA ARG A 340 -7.21 4.70 -30.60
C ARG A 340 -5.83 5.32 -30.90
N GLU A 341 -5.79 6.55 -31.42
CA GLU A 341 -4.53 7.25 -31.75
C GLU A 341 -3.86 7.90 -30.53
N ARG A 342 -4.60 8.12 -29.44
CA ARG A 342 -4.14 8.80 -28.22
C ARG A 342 -4.38 8.02 -26.93
N GLY A 343 -5.19 6.97 -26.96
CA GLY A 343 -5.54 6.17 -25.80
C GLY A 343 -5.21 4.70 -26.00
N LEU A 344 -4.62 4.08 -24.97
CA LEU A 344 -4.55 2.64 -24.83
C LEU A 344 -5.28 2.22 -23.55
N VAL A 345 -6.23 1.30 -23.66
CA VAL A 345 -6.94 0.70 -22.52
C VAL A 345 -6.49 -0.74 -22.36
N VAL A 346 -5.95 -1.08 -21.20
CA VAL A 346 -5.47 -2.44 -20.90
C VAL A 346 -6.31 -3.09 -19.81
N LYS A 347 -6.61 -4.37 -20.00
CA LYS A 347 -7.47 -5.13 -19.10
C LYS A 347 -6.70 -5.62 -17.89
N SER A 348 -7.25 -5.37 -16.70
CA SER A 348 -6.85 -5.86 -15.37
C SER A 348 -5.46 -5.46 -14.85
N TRP A 349 -4.44 -5.43 -15.70
CA TRP A 349 -3.06 -5.30 -15.28
C TRP A 349 -2.15 -4.70 -16.36
N ALA A 350 -1.15 -3.94 -15.91
CA ALA A 350 -0.03 -3.42 -16.70
C ALA A 350 1.28 -3.53 -15.90
N PRO A 351 2.45 -3.60 -16.57
CA PRO A 351 3.76 -3.59 -15.92
C PRO A 351 4.08 -2.20 -15.36
N GLN A 352 3.40 -1.81 -14.28
CA GLN A 352 3.35 -0.44 -13.75
C GLN A 352 4.73 0.18 -13.55
N VAL A 353 5.68 -0.52 -12.92
CA VAL A 353 7.05 -0.01 -12.71
C VAL A 353 7.71 0.36 -14.04
N GLU A 354 7.58 -0.50 -15.04
CA GLU A 354 8.18 -0.29 -16.35
C GLU A 354 7.44 0.80 -17.14
N VAL A 355 6.11 0.86 -17.04
CA VAL A 355 5.29 1.93 -17.66
C VAL A 355 5.65 3.29 -17.06
N LEU A 356 5.72 3.41 -15.73
CA LEU A 356 6.11 4.64 -15.05
C LEU A 356 7.52 5.08 -15.45
N SER A 357 8.44 4.13 -15.61
CA SER A 357 9.82 4.40 -16.03
C SER A 357 9.97 4.75 -17.52
N HIS A 358 8.90 4.68 -18.31
CA HIS A 358 8.95 4.94 -19.74
C HIS A 358 9.00 6.45 -20.04
N ASP A 359 9.91 6.87 -20.93
CA ASP A 359 10.15 8.28 -21.27
C ASP A 359 8.91 9.03 -21.77
N SER A 360 7.97 8.33 -22.41
CA SER A 360 6.69 8.89 -22.88
C SER A 360 5.71 9.24 -21.76
N VAL A 361 5.86 8.66 -20.56
CA VAL A 361 4.97 8.94 -19.42
C VAL A 361 5.33 10.29 -18.80
N GLY A 362 4.32 11.15 -18.66
CA GLY A 362 4.44 12.51 -18.16
C GLY A 362 3.58 12.83 -16.94
N GLY A 363 2.71 11.90 -16.54
CA GLY A 363 1.73 12.03 -15.47
C GLY A 363 1.19 10.68 -15.00
N PHE A 364 0.80 10.58 -13.72
CA PHE A 364 0.20 9.38 -13.14
C PHE A 364 -1.05 9.71 -12.32
N VAL A 365 -2.22 9.24 -12.74
CA VAL A 365 -3.42 9.24 -11.89
C VAL A 365 -3.41 7.97 -11.06
N THR A 366 -3.32 8.13 -9.75
CA THR A 366 -3.07 7.04 -8.81
C THR A 366 -4.02 7.08 -7.63
N HIS A 367 -4.37 5.89 -7.15
CA HIS A 367 -5.03 5.70 -5.87
C HIS A 367 -4.20 6.08 -4.63
N CYS A 368 -2.97 6.59 -4.78
CA CYS A 368 -2.10 6.95 -3.64
C CYS A 368 -1.70 5.80 -2.71
N GLY A 369 -1.77 4.54 -3.15
CA GLY A 369 -1.19 3.42 -2.41
C GLY A 369 0.32 3.57 -2.30
N TRP A 370 0.89 3.35 -1.11
CA TRP A 370 2.28 3.74 -0.82
C TRP A 370 3.33 3.12 -1.77
N ASN A 371 3.17 1.84 -2.16
CA ASN A 371 4.04 1.23 -3.16
C ASN A 371 4.01 1.97 -4.50
N SER A 372 2.82 2.33 -5.00
CA SER A 372 2.68 3.07 -6.26
C SER A 372 3.18 4.51 -6.17
N VAL A 373 3.11 5.11 -4.98
CA VAL A 373 3.71 6.42 -4.70
C VAL A 373 5.23 6.33 -4.80
N LEU A 374 5.86 5.34 -4.16
CA LEU A 374 7.30 5.13 -4.24
C LEU A 374 7.77 4.81 -5.66
N GLU A 375 7.03 3.99 -6.41
CA GLU A 375 7.31 3.71 -7.82
C GLU A 375 7.26 4.99 -8.68
N ALA A 376 6.27 5.86 -8.45
CA ALA A 376 6.16 7.13 -9.16
C ALA A 376 7.26 8.13 -8.75
N ILE A 377 7.66 8.15 -7.48
CA ILE A 377 8.78 8.96 -7.00
C ILE A 377 10.09 8.52 -7.68
N VAL A 378 10.37 7.21 -7.70
CA VAL A 378 11.58 6.66 -8.34
C VAL A 378 11.58 6.92 -9.85
N ALA A 379 10.42 6.81 -10.50
CA ALA A 379 10.27 7.11 -11.92
C ALA A 379 10.20 8.62 -12.23
N GLU A 380 10.27 9.47 -11.20
CA GLU A 380 10.11 10.91 -11.31
C GLU A 380 8.82 11.27 -12.09
N VAL A 381 7.66 10.72 -11.76
CA VAL A 381 6.37 10.99 -12.43
C VAL A 381 5.44 11.80 -11.50
N PRO A 382 4.84 12.92 -11.95
CA PRO A 382 3.98 13.73 -11.10
C PRO A 382 2.60 13.06 -10.99
N MET A 383 1.90 13.30 -9.89
CA MET A 383 0.69 12.54 -9.60
C MET A 383 -0.59 13.39 -9.59
N VAL A 384 -1.70 12.78 -10.00
CA VAL A 384 -3.05 13.17 -9.56
C VAL A 384 -3.49 12.12 -8.56
N GLY A 385 -3.69 12.53 -7.31
CA GLY A 385 -4.08 11.66 -6.22
C GLY A 385 -5.60 11.47 -6.16
N TRP A 386 -6.05 10.23 -6.31
CA TRP A 386 -7.45 9.82 -6.30
C TRP A 386 -7.65 8.61 -5.37
N PRO A 387 -7.60 8.82 -4.04
CA PRO A 387 -7.58 7.74 -3.06
C PRO A 387 -8.91 6.98 -2.99
N LEU A 388 -8.84 5.68 -2.67
CA LEU A 388 -9.98 4.76 -2.67
C LEU A 388 -10.16 4.00 -1.34
N TYR A 389 -9.07 3.52 -0.72
CA TYR A 389 -9.12 2.64 0.45
C TYR A 389 -7.86 2.76 1.33
N ALA A 390 -7.81 2.01 2.44
CA ALA A 390 -6.71 2.00 3.40
C ALA A 390 -6.28 3.43 3.81
N GLU A 391 -4.98 3.71 3.90
CA GLU A 391 -4.40 4.99 4.31
C GLU A 391 -4.23 5.98 3.14
N GLN A 392 -4.78 5.69 1.96
CA GLN A 392 -4.54 6.46 0.73
C GLN A 392 -4.98 7.92 0.84
N LYS A 393 -6.05 8.22 1.60
CA LYS A 393 -6.48 9.59 1.88
C LYS A 393 -5.42 10.37 2.67
N MET A 394 -4.73 9.71 3.61
CA MET A 394 -3.61 10.29 4.35
C MET A 394 -2.42 10.51 3.42
N ASN A 395 -2.03 9.49 2.64
CA ASN A 395 -0.96 9.60 1.64
C ASN A 395 -1.20 10.77 0.68
N LYS A 396 -2.44 10.96 0.23
CA LYS A 396 -2.84 12.11 -0.60
C LYS A 396 -2.53 13.43 0.08
N VAL A 397 -2.93 13.61 1.35
CA VAL A 397 -2.66 14.85 2.11
C VAL A 397 -1.16 15.12 2.16
N PHE A 398 -0.33 14.12 2.46
CA PHE A 398 1.13 14.29 2.50
C PHE A 398 1.71 14.65 1.12
N LEU A 399 1.24 14.00 0.05
CA LEU A 399 1.69 14.25 -1.31
C LEU A 399 1.35 15.65 -1.82
N THR A 400 0.20 16.19 -1.43
CA THR A 400 -0.27 17.51 -1.87
C THR A 400 0.25 18.65 -0.99
N GLU A 401 0.19 18.49 0.34
CA GLU A 401 0.49 19.57 1.28
C GLU A 401 1.98 19.68 1.62
N GLU A 402 2.67 18.54 1.75
CA GLU A 402 4.05 18.51 2.23
C GLU A 402 5.06 18.26 1.10
N MET A 403 4.91 17.15 0.38
CA MET A 403 5.88 16.77 -0.65
C MET A 403 5.75 17.60 -1.93
N ARG A 404 4.56 18.16 -2.19
CA ARG A 404 4.23 18.90 -3.42
C ARG A 404 4.59 18.09 -4.67
N LEU A 405 4.21 16.81 -4.67
CA LEU A 405 4.42 15.87 -5.79
C LEU A 405 3.11 15.49 -6.48
N ALA A 406 1.97 15.88 -5.91
CA ALA A 406 0.66 15.57 -6.45
C ALA A 406 -0.29 16.77 -6.40
N VAL A 407 -1.35 16.68 -7.21
CA VAL A 407 -2.60 17.43 -7.04
C VAL A 407 -3.72 16.45 -6.69
N ALA A 408 -4.69 16.85 -5.88
CA ALA A 408 -5.85 16.01 -5.58
C ALA A 408 -6.84 16.00 -6.76
N MET A 409 -7.43 14.84 -7.05
CA MET A 409 -8.72 14.77 -7.74
C MET A 409 -9.77 15.33 -6.78
N ASP A 410 -10.64 16.24 -7.22
CA ASP A 410 -11.70 16.78 -6.38
C ASP A 410 -12.96 15.90 -6.48
N GLY A 411 -13.82 15.94 -5.45
CA GLY A 411 -15.07 15.16 -5.44
C GLY A 411 -14.93 13.65 -5.26
N TYR A 412 -13.71 13.11 -5.08
CA TYR A 412 -13.47 11.66 -4.90
C TYR A 412 -14.17 11.02 -3.70
N GLU A 413 -14.66 11.84 -2.75
CA GLU A 413 -15.43 11.38 -1.59
C GLU A 413 -16.93 11.34 -1.84
N GLY A 414 -17.39 11.92 -2.95
CA GLY A 414 -18.76 11.85 -3.42
C GLY A 414 -19.06 10.51 -4.10
N GLU A 415 -20.30 10.37 -4.57
CA GLU A 415 -20.74 9.16 -5.29
C GLU A 415 -20.03 8.99 -6.64
N LEU A 416 -19.65 10.12 -7.27
CA LEU A 416 -19.12 10.15 -8.62
C LEU A 416 -18.23 11.39 -8.81
N VAL A 417 -17.04 11.18 -9.35
CA VAL A 417 -16.19 12.23 -9.92
C VAL A 417 -16.61 12.43 -11.37
N SER A 418 -17.00 13.66 -11.72
CA SER A 418 -17.51 13.96 -13.05
C SER A 418 -16.43 13.97 -14.13
N ALA A 419 -16.84 13.79 -15.38
CA ALA A 419 -15.99 13.89 -16.54
C ALA A 419 -15.30 15.27 -16.65
N GLU A 420 -15.95 16.34 -16.21
CA GLU A 420 -15.36 17.69 -16.15
C GLU A 420 -14.15 17.74 -15.24
N GLU A 421 -14.24 17.10 -14.08
CA GLU A 421 -13.17 17.09 -13.10
C GLU A 421 -12.01 16.20 -13.55
N VAL A 422 -12.31 15.02 -14.12
CA VAL A 422 -11.29 14.16 -14.75
C VAL A 422 -10.58 14.90 -15.89
N GLU A 423 -11.32 15.57 -16.78
CA GLU A 423 -10.72 16.41 -17.82
C GLU A 423 -9.81 17.48 -17.19
N ALA A 424 -10.35 18.25 -16.24
CA ALA A 424 -9.67 19.39 -15.66
C ALA A 424 -8.35 18.99 -15.01
N LYS A 425 -8.31 17.93 -14.20
CA LYS A 425 -7.09 17.48 -13.51
C LYS A 425 -6.08 16.85 -14.46
N VAL A 426 -6.53 16.07 -15.45
CA VAL A 426 -5.64 15.50 -16.47
C VAL A 426 -4.98 16.61 -17.28
N ARG A 427 -5.75 17.59 -17.75
CA ARG A 427 -5.21 18.76 -18.46
C ARG A 427 -4.31 19.61 -17.58
N TRP A 428 -4.72 19.85 -16.33
CA TRP A 428 -3.92 20.62 -15.39
C TRP A 428 -2.56 19.96 -15.17
N LEU A 429 -2.51 18.64 -14.96
CA LEU A 429 -1.27 17.92 -14.77
C LEU A 429 -0.36 18.04 -15.99
N MET A 430 -0.91 17.86 -17.20
CA MET A 430 -0.13 17.78 -18.43
C MET A 430 0.29 19.17 -18.97
N GLU A 431 -0.63 20.14 -18.98
CA GLU A 431 -0.50 21.39 -19.72
C GLU A 431 -0.23 22.63 -18.85
N SER A 432 -0.59 22.60 -17.56
CA SER A 432 -0.52 23.80 -16.72
C SER A 432 0.89 24.11 -16.22
N GLU A 433 1.08 25.35 -15.73
CA GLU A 433 2.32 25.72 -15.03
C GLU A 433 2.49 24.97 -13.72
N GLY A 434 1.40 24.72 -12.98
CA GLY A 434 1.45 23.92 -11.75
C GLY A 434 1.91 22.49 -12.01
N GLY A 435 1.37 21.86 -13.06
CA GLY A 435 1.83 20.55 -13.54
C GLY A 435 3.31 20.56 -13.93
N ARG A 436 3.78 21.61 -14.62
CA ARG A 436 5.21 21.82 -14.94
C ARG A 436 6.07 21.99 -13.69
N GLN A 437 5.59 22.66 -12.65
CA GLN A 437 6.30 22.82 -11.39
C GLN A 437 6.42 21.50 -10.64
N LEU A 438 5.34 20.70 -10.57
CA LEU A 438 5.40 19.32 -10.06
C LEU A 438 6.42 18.49 -10.84
N ARG A 439 6.68 18.81 -12.12
CA ARG A 439 7.76 18.17 -12.88
C ARG A 439 9.16 18.54 -12.47
N LYS A 440 9.38 19.83 -12.26
CA LYS A 440 10.70 20.38 -11.96
C LYS A 440 11.09 20.15 -10.49
N GLY A 441 10.11 20.12 -9.58
CA GLY A 441 10.30 19.90 -8.14
C GLY A 441 10.91 18.54 -7.78
N ARG A 442 10.91 17.58 -8.72
CA ARG A 442 11.40 16.20 -8.55
C ARG A 442 12.92 16.06 -8.41
N ARG A 443 13.69 17.10 -8.77
CA ARG A 443 15.16 17.07 -8.79
C ARG A 443 15.83 17.53 -7.49
N ARG A 444 15.04 17.83 -6.46
CA ARG A 444 15.50 18.21 -5.12
C ARG A 444 15.09 17.10 -4.17
#